data_AF-V6Z581-F1
#
_entry.id   AF-V6Z581-F1
#
_cell.length_a   1.000
_cell.length_b   1.000
_cell.length_c   1.000
_cell.angle_alpha   90.00
_cell.angle_beta   90.00
_cell.angle_gamma   90.00
#
_symmetry.space_group_name_H-M   'P 1'
#
loop_
_entity.id
_entity.type
_entity.pdbx_description
1 polymer ?
#
loop_
_entity_poly.entity_id
_entity_poly.type
_entity_poly.pdbx_seq_one_letter_code
_entity_poly.pdbx_strand_id
1 'polypeptide(L)' 'MSHLQYTAKSHHLQWNIKQLSKICSRLYHDYCPNVLKYRRNVSLSKVSDESLLVLLLLQAELGIK' A
#
# COMPACT_ATOMS: atom_id res chain seq x y z
N MET A 1 -31.57 -9.40 -11.00
CA MET A 1 -30.25 -9.85 -10.52
C MET A 1 -29.39 -8.62 -10.27
N SER A 2 -29.50 -8.03 -9.08
CA SER A 2 -28.97 -6.71 -8.75
C SER A 2 -28.38 -6.75 -7.35
N HIS A 3 -27.12 -7.20 -7.20
CA HIS A 3 -26.48 -7.34 -5.88
C HIS A 3 -25.02 -6.87 -5.80
N LEU A 4 -24.48 -6.18 -6.79
CA LEU A 4 -23.15 -5.56 -6.68
C LEU A 4 -23.13 -4.12 -7.18
N GLN A 5 -24.13 -3.33 -6.80
CA GLN A 5 -23.91 -1.89 -6.71
C GLN A 5 -23.13 -1.61 -5.42
N TYR A 6 -21.83 -1.95 -5.43
CA TYR A 6 -20.89 -1.45 -4.44
C TYR A 6 -20.69 0.04 -4.70
N THR A 7 -21.62 0.85 -4.19
CA THR A 7 -21.46 2.29 -4.07
C THR A 7 -20.66 2.58 -2.81
N ALA A 8 -19.40 2.14 -2.76
CA ALA A 8 -18.47 2.76 -1.84
C ALA A 8 -18.39 4.22 -2.23
N LYS A 9 -18.97 5.09 -1.39
CA LYS A 9 -18.70 6.52 -1.43
C LYS A 9 -17.19 6.70 -1.21
N SER A 10 -16.42 6.66 -2.30
CA SER A 10 -14.96 6.63 -2.29
C SER A 10 -14.35 8.00 -1.93
N HIS A 11 -15.14 8.97 -1.49
CA HIS A 11 -14.63 10.22 -0.93
C HIS A 11 -13.79 9.98 0.33
N HIS A 12 -14.05 8.92 1.10
CA HIS A 12 -13.20 8.53 2.23
C HIS A 12 -11.92 7.80 1.79
N LEU A 13 -11.94 7.14 0.62
CA LEU A 13 -10.76 6.49 0.01
C LEU A 13 -9.90 7.46 -0.82
N GLN A 14 -10.45 8.63 -1.15
CA GLN A 14 -9.69 9.83 -1.53
C GLN A 14 -8.92 10.43 -0.34
N TRP A 15 -8.82 9.70 0.79
CA TRP A 15 -7.70 9.88 1.71
C TRP A 15 -6.44 10.14 0.88
N ASN A 16 -5.65 11.15 1.23
CA ASN A 16 -4.62 11.64 0.35
C ASN A 16 -3.54 10.57 0.12
N ILE A 17 -3.75 9.71 -0.88
CA ILE A 17 -2.89 8.56 -1.20
C ILE A 17 -1.46 9.05 -1.41
N LYS A 18 -1.28 10.27 -1.96
CA LYS A 18 0.04 10.88 -2.11
C LYS A 18 0.72 11.15 -0.76
N GLN A 19 -0.03 11.63 0.25
CA GLN A 19 0.50 11.79 1.61
C GLN A 19 0.79 10.44 2.25
N LEU A 20 -0.10 9.45 2.08
CA LEU A 20 0.11 8.11 2.61
C LEU A 20 1.36 7.46 2.01
N SER A 21 1.50 7.50 0.69
CA SER A 21 2.71 7.04 -0.01
C SER A 21 3.97 7.74 0.48
N LYS A 22 3.90 9.05 0.77
CA LYS A 22 5.05 9.80 1.31
C LYS A 22 5.43 9.35 2.72
N ILE A 23 4.44 9.05 3.57
CA ILE A 23 4.67 8.52 4.92
C ILE A 23 5.23 7.10 4.84
N CYS A 24 4.58 6.20 4.08
CA CYS A 24 5.04 4.83 3.89
C CYS A 24 6.45 4.77 3.30
N SER A 25 6.78 5.64 2.34
CA SER A 25 8.14 5.72 1.78
C SER A 25 9.18 6.13 2.83
N ARG A 26 8.87 7.12 3.69
CA ARG A 26 9.75 7.49 4.80
C ARG A 26 9.91 6.36 5.80
N LEU A 27 8.81 5.74 6.22
CA LEU A 27 8.86 4.61 7.16
C LEU A 27 9.64 3.42 6.59
N TYR A 28 9.44 3.11 5.31
CA TYR A 28 10.21 2.08 4.62
C TYR A 28 11.70 2.42 4.59
N HIS A 29 12.05 3.67 4.27
CA HIS A 29 13.44 4.10 4.25
C HIS A 29 14.08 4.09 5.65
N ASP A 30 13.38 4.52 6.69
CA ASP A 30 13.97 4.70 8.01
C ASP A 30 14.04 3.40 8.82
N TYR A 31 13.05 2.50 8.64
CA TYR A 31 12.90 1.32 9.50
C TYR A 31 13.03 -0.03 8.76
N CYS A 32 12.98 -0.07 7.43
CA CYS A 32 13.02 -1.37 6.73
C CYS A 32 14.41 -2.05 6.92
N PRO A 33 14.44 -3.32 7.38
CA PRO A 33 15.67 -4.09 7.52
C PRO A 33 16.46 -4.18 6.20
N ASN A 34 17.79 -4.14 6.31
CA ASN A 34 18.69 -4.28 5.17
C ASN A 34 18.45 -5.58 4.37
N VAL A 35 18.06 -6.66 5.04
CA VAL A 35 17.74 -7.94 4.39
C VAL A 35 16.60 -7.81 3.38
N LEU A 36 15.61 -6.96 3.68
CA LEU A 36 14.49 -6.70 2.77
C LEU A 36 14.85 -5.69 1.69
N LYS A 37 15.55 -4.61 2.05
CA LYS A 37 15.99 -3.57 1.10
C LYS A 37 16.94 -4.10 0.02
N TYR A 38 17.87 -4.97 0.38
CA TYR A 38 18.92 -5.47 -0.51
C TYR A 38 18.69 -6.92 -0.95
N ARG A 39 17.43 -7.37 -1.01
CA ARG A 39 17.11 -8.73 -1.46
C ARG A 39 17.57 -8.94 -2.91
N ARG A 40 18.07 -10.15 -3.19
CA ARG A 40 18.76 -10.52 -4.45
C ARG A 40 17.95 -10.27 -5.73
N ASN A 41 16.63 -10.19 -5.64
CA ASN A 41 15.70 -10.07 -6.76
C ASN A 41 14.82 -8.81 -6.69
N VAL A 42 15.21 -7.78 -5.94
CA VAL A 42 14.41 -6.55 -5.81
C VAL A 42 14.16 -5.89 -7.18
N SER A 43 15.15 -5.92 -8.08
CA SER A 43 15.06 -5.38 -9.43
C SER A 43 14.16 -6.18 -10.37
N LEU A 44 13.82 -7.43 -10.04
CA LEU A 44 12.91 -8.27 -10.81
C LEU A 44 11.44 -8.08 -10.38
N SER A 45 11.19 -7.32 -9.30
CA SER A 45 9.85 -7.06 -8.81
C SER A 45 9.12 -6.07 -9.71
N LYS A 46 7.89 -6.40 -10.12
CA LYS A 46 7.02 -5.50 -10.87
C LYS A 46 6.44 -4.36 -10.02
N VAL A 47 6.42 -4.55 -8.70
CA VAL A 47 5.84 -3.63 -7.73
C VAL A 47 6.89 -3.28 -6.69
N SER A 48 7.01 -2.00 -6.35
CA SER A 48 7.95 -1.56 -5.32
C SER A 48 7.47 -1.96 -3.93
N ASP A 49 8.40 -2.08 -2.98
CA ASP A 49 8.07 -2.44 -1.61
C ASP A 49 7.24 -1.36 -0.92
N GLU A 50 7.51 -0.09 -1.22
CA GLU A 50 6.71 1.02 -0.71
C GLU A 50 5.27 0.94 -1.23
N SER A 51 5.09 0.56 -2.49
CA SER A 51 3.76 0.41 -3.09
C SER A 51 3.00 -0.75 -2.45
N LEU A 52 3.68 -1.88 -2.20
CA LEU A 52 3.13 -3.01 -1.44
C LEU A 52 2.75 -2.61 -0.02
N LEU A 53 3.60 -1.84 0.67
CA LEU A 53 3.33 -1.37 2.03
C LEU A 53 2.07 -0.47 2.09
N VAL A 54 1.93 0.46 1.15
CA VAL A 54 0.73 1.30 1.04
C VAL A 54 -0.52 0.44 0.80
N LEU A 55 -0.43 -0.55 -0.09
CA LEU A 55 -1.55 -1.44 -0.39
C LEU A 55 -1.96 -2.29 0.81
N LEU A 56 -0.99 -2.86 1.54
CA LEU A 56 -1.25 -3.65 2.74
C LEU A 56 -1.93 -2.82 3.83
N LEU A 57 -1.50 -1.57 4.01
CA LEU A 57 -2.10 -0.68 4.98
C LEU A 57 -3.54 -0.30 4.59
N LEU A 58 -3.79 -0.03 3.31
CA LEU A 58 -5.14 0.20 2.79
C LEU A 58 -6.03 -1.03 2.95
N GLN A 59 -5.51 -2.23 2.71
CA GLN A 59 -6.25 -3.49 2.92
C GLN A 59 -6.61 -3.68 4.39
N ALA A 60 -5.68 -3.41 5.30
CA ALA A 60 -5.92 -3.50 6.74
C ALA A 60 -6.99 -2.51 7.22
N GLU A 61 -6.92 -1.24 6.77
CA GLU A 61 -7.93 -0.21 7.07
C GLU A 61 -9.32 -0.58 6.52
N LEU A 62 -9.36 -1.21 5.34
CA LEU A 62 -10.59 -1.70 4.73
C LEU A 62 -11.10 -3.01 5.35
N GLY A 63 -10.37 -3.61 6.30
CA GLY A 63 -10.72 -4.87 6.94
C GLY A 63 -10.67 -6.07 5.99
N ILE A 64 -9.94 -5.97 4.88
CA ILE A 64 -9.77 -7.05 3.91
C ILE A 64 -8.73 -8.03 4.47
N LYS A 65 -9.16 -9.27 4.74
CA LYS A 65 -8.33 -10.37 5.22
C LYS A 65 -7.92 -11.30 4.10
#